data_AF-A0A520H6H9-F1
#
_entry.id   AF-A0A520H6H9-F1
#
_cell.length_a   1.000
_cell.length_b   1.000
_cell.length_c   1.000
_cell.angle_alpha   90.00
_cell.angle_beta   90.00
_cell.angle_gamma   90.00
#
_symmetry.space_group_name_H-M   'P 1'
#
loop_
_entity.id
_entity.type
_entity.pdbx_description
1 polymer ?
#
loop_
_entity_poly.entity_id
_entity_poly.type
_entity_poly.pdbx_seq_one_letter_code
_entity_poly.pdbx_strand_id
1 'polypeptide(L)' 'TENVGDRFAEEARKMHYGETDERAIRGSATREQAEALLDEGIEVLPLPALPGTKGTLQ' A
#
# COMPACT_ATOMS: atom_id res chain seq x y z
N THR A 1 -2.89 7.00 -9.99
CA THR A 1 -2.53 5.99 -8.98
C THR A 1 -3.46 4.81 -9.11
N GLU A 2 -2.94 3.61 -9.37
CA GLU A 2 -3.70 2.36 -9.44
C GLU A 2 -4.13 1.94 -8.03
N ASN A 3 -5.37 1.48 -7.85
CA ASN A 3 -5.84 0.96 -6.57
C ASN A 3 -5.72 -0.57 -6.55
N VAL A 4 -4.78 -1.09 -5.76
CA VAL A 4 -4.49 -2.52 -5.63
C VAL A 4 -5.15 -3.15 -4.40
N GLY A 5 -5.82 -2.34 -3.56
CA GLY A 5 -6.48 -2.80 -2.34
C GLY A 5 -5.51 -3.47 -1.38
N ASP A 6 -5.88 -4.63 -0.85
CA ASP A 6 -5.10 -5.38 0.14
C ASP A 6 -3.82 -6.02 -0.44
N ARG A 7 -3.63 -5.96 -1.76
CA ARG A 7 -2.43 -6.45 -2.45
C ARG A 7 -1.29 -5.43 -2.49
N PHE A 8 -1.43 -4.29 -1.81
CA PHE A 8 -0.41 -3.24 -1.82
C PHE A 8 0.97 -3.74 -1.46
N ALA A 9 1.09 -4.54 -0.39
CA ALA A 9 2.38 -5.06 0.04
C ALA A 9 3.01 -6.05 -0.96
N GLU A 10 2.20 -6.79 -1.71
CA GLU A 10 2.71 -7.70 -2.73
C GLU A 10 3.17 -6.93 -3.98
N GLU A 11 2.35 -6.00 -4.46
CA GLU A 11 2.68 -5.20 -5.64
C GLU A 11 3.87 -4.26 -5.40
N ALA A 12 3.98 -3.68 -4.21
CA ALA A 12 5.13 -2.85 -3.83
C ALA A 12 6.44 -3.65 -3.86
N ARG A 13 6.41 -4.91 -3.38
CA ARG A 13 7.54 -5.84 -3.48
C ARG A 13 7.87 -6.19 -4.92
N LYS A 14 6.88 -6.56 -5.72
CA LYS A 14 7.09 -6.88 -7.15
C LYS A 14 7.70 -5.73 -7.92
N MET A 15 7.26 -4.49 -7.65
CA MET A 15 7.85 -3.30 -8.26
C MET A 15 9.31 -3.11 -7.81
N HIS A 16 9.61 -3.30 -6.52
CA HIS A 16 10.98 -3.20 -5.99
C HIS A 16 11.92 -4.27 -6.56
N TYR A 17 11.45 -5.51 -6.72
CA TYR A 17 12.23 -6.60 -7.32
C TYR A 17 12.28 -6.55 -8.87
N GLY A 18 11.58 -5.61 -9.50
CA GLY A 18 11.52 -5.48 -10.96
C GLY A 18 10.70 -6.57 -11.65
N GLU A 19 9.81 -7.26 -10.93
CA GLU A 19 8.87 -8.24 -11.50
C GLU A 19 7.72 -7.58 -12.27
N THR A 20 7.40 -6.32 -11.93
CA THR A 20 6.34 -5.54 -12.60
C THR A 20 6.79 -4.10 -12.83
N ASP A 21 6.18 -3.43 -13.80
CA ASP A 21 6.48 -2.02 -14.10
C ASP A 21 6.24 -1.10 -12.90
N GLU A 22 7.20 -0.21 -12.68
CA GLU A 22 7.11 0.84 -11.65
C GLU A 22 5.98 1.81 -11.98
N ARG A 23 4.94 1.81 -11.14
CA ARG A 23 3.75 2.67 -11.32
C ARG A 23 3.24 3.14 -9.97
N ALA A 24 2.59 4.30 -9.94
CA ALA A 24 2.05 4.81 -8.69
C ALA A 24 0.86 3.94 -8.23
N ILE A 25 1.06 3.10 -7.21
CA ILE A 25 0.04 2.24 -6.60
C ILE A 25 -0.45 2.82 -5.27
N ARG A 26 -1.70 2.56 -4.93
CA ARG A 26 -2.30 2.83 -3.62
C ARG A 26 -3.10 1.61 -3.17
N GLY A 27 -3.11 1.35 -1.88
CA GLY A 27 -3.92 0.27 -1.33
C GLY A 27 -3.86 0.24 0.18
N SER A 28 -4.32 -0.89 0.72
CA SER A 28 -4.34 -1.16 2.15
C SER A 28 -3.21 -2.13 2.46
N ALA A 29 -2.50 -1.85 3.54
CA ALA A 29 -1.56 -2.78 4.15
C ALA A 29 -1.75 -2.73 5.66
N THR A 30 -1.52 -3.85 6.34
CA THR A 30 -1.46 -3.86 7.80
C THR A 30 -0.19 -3.17 8.27
N ARG A 31 -0.11 -2.84 9.57
CA ARG A 31 1.09 -2.21 10.12
C ARG A 31 2.32 -3.11 9.96
N GLU A 32 2.16 -4.41 10.22
CA GLU A 32 3.24 -5.38 10.09
C GLU A 32 3.72 -5.49 8.64
N GLN A 33 2.80 -5.44 7.67
CA GLN A 33 3.16 -5.42 6.26
C GLN A 33 3.90 -4.14 5.89
N ALA A 34 3.45 -2.97 6.35
CA ALA A 34 4.12 -1.71 6.09
C ALA A 34 5.53 -1.67 6.72
N GLU A 35 5.70 -2.19 7.93
CA GLU A 35 6.99 -2.33 8.59
C GLU A 35 7.93 -3.25 7.79
N ALA A 36 7.45 -4.41 7.36
CA ALA A 36 8.24 -5.32 6.52
C ALA A 36 8.68 -4.66 5.20
N LEU A 37 7.81 -3.86 4.56
CA LEU A 37 8.17 -3.11 3.36
C LEU A 37 9.29 -2.10 3.64
N LEU A 38 9.23 -1.37 4.75
CA LEU A 38 10.28 -0.43 5.16
C LEU A 38 11.60 -1.15 5.46
N ASP A 39 11.55 -2.31 6.12
CA ASP A 39 12.73 -3.14 6.41
C ASP A 39 13.38 -3.70 5.14
N GLU A 40 12.57 -4.02 4.13
CA GLU A 40 13.03 -4.41 2.79
C GLU A 40 13.63 -3.23 2.00
N GLY A 41 13.46 -1.98 2.46
CA GLY A 41 13.91 -0.77 1.76
C GLY A 41 12.88 -0.25 0.74
N ILE A 42 11.62 -0.68 0.85
CA ILE A 42 10.52 -0.24 0.01
C ILE A 42 9.89 1.00 0.64
N GLU A 43 9.97 2.13 -0.06
CA GLU A 43 9.43 3.40 0.41
C GLU A 43 7.90 3.37 0.42
N VAL A 44 7.32 3.25 1.63
CA VAL A 44 5.87 3.30 1.84
C VAL A 44 5.49 4.55 2.64
N LEU A 45 4.49 5.27 2.14
CA LEU A 45 3.93 6.44 2.81
C LEU A 45 2.66 6.04 3.54
N PRO A 46 2.67 5.95 4.89
CA PRO A 46 1.44 5.71 5.64
C PRO A 46 0.52 6.93 5.47
N LEU A 47 -0.66 6.70 4.90
CA LEU A 47 -1.68 7.73 4.87
C LEU A 47 -2.36 7.80 6.25
N PRO A 48 -2.57 9.00 6.81
CA PRO A 48 -3.30 9.15 8.05
C PRO A 48 -4.69 8.54 7.87
N ALA A 49 -5.07 7.64 8.78
CA ALA A 49 -6.43 7.12 8.83
C ALA A 49 -7.37 8.30 9.10
N LEU A 50 -8.07 8.79 8.08
CA LEU A 50 -9.09 9.80 8.27
C LEU A 50 -10.18 9.21 9.18
N PRO A 51 -10.48 9.82 10.35
CA PRO A 51 -11.60 9.39 11.17
C PRO A 51 -12.89 9.73 10.42
N GLY A 52 -13.38 8.83 9.55
CA GLY A 52 -14.63 9.11 8.84
C GLY A 52 -15.06 8.21 7.68
N THR A 53 -14.25 7.28 7.15
CA THR A 53 -14.73 6.43 6.02
C THR A 53 -15.24 5.08 6.50
N LYS A 54 -16.30 5.12 7.32
CA LYS A 54 -17.28 4.04 7.50
C LYS A 54 -18.64 4.69 7.73
N GLY A 55 -19.54 4.54 6.77
CA GLY A 55 -20.93 4.96 6.88
C GLY A 55 -21.42 5.65 5.62
N THR A 56 -21.83 4.88 4.61
CA THR A 56 -22.91 5.34 3.73
C THR A 56 -24.15 5.54 4.61
N LEU A 57 -24.50 6.80 4.88
CA LEU A 57 -25.84 7.22 5.27
C LEU A 57 -26.29 8.27 4.25
N GLN A 58 -26.90 7.78 3.18
CA GLN A 58 -27.93 8.50 2.44
C GLN A 58 -29.18 7.64 2.43
#